data_AF-A0A139NUB9-F1
#
_entry.id   AF-A0A139NUB9-F1
#
_cell.length_a   1.000
_cell.length_b   1.000
_cell.length_c   1.000
_cell.angle_alpha   90.00
_cell.angle_beta   90.00
_cell.angle_gamma   90.00
#
_symmetry.space_group_name_H-M   'P 1'
#
loop_
_entity.id
_entity.type
_entity.pdbx_description
1 polymer ?
#
loop_
_entity_poly.entity_id
_entity_poly.type
_entity_poly.pdbx_seq_one_letter_code
_entity_poly.pdbx_strand_id
1 'polypeptide(L)'
;MDPASVLDFRLRQNDFEFYPDIEIYDEFEKDKIVFFEANESALISIGFGSDNSGKIYYYDEEISKNLTEFLEKLSEDDTFYYNFL
;
A
#
# COMPACT_ATOMS: atom_id res chain seq x y z
N MET A 1 3.89 -3.78 7.45
CA MET A 1 5.29 -4.13 7.12
C MET A 1 6.22 -3.33 8.02
N ASP A 2 7.40 -3.86 8.36
CA ASP A 2 8.42 -3.05 9.03
C ASP A 2 9.19 -2.19 8.01
N PRO A 3 9.99 -1.20 8.46
CA PRO A 3 10.74 -0.34 7.53
C PRO A 3 11.72 -1.08 6.60
N ALA A 4 12.27 -2.23 7.03
CA ALA A 4 13.17 -3.01 6.19
C ALA A 4 12.40 -3.72 5.07
N SER A 5 11.25 -4.31 5.38
CA SER A 5 10.35 -4.89 4.37
C SER A 5 9.87 -3.86 3.34
N VAL A 6 9.60 -2.62 3.77
CA VAL A 6 9.22 -1.53 2.85
C VAL A 6 10.36 -1.17 1.90
N LEU A 7 11.59 -1.11 2.40
CA LEU A 7 12.78 -0.90 1.58
C LEU A 7 12.98 -2.06 0.59
N ASP A 8 12.84 -3.29 1.07
CA ASP A 8 13.02 -4.50 0.27
C ASP A 8 11.98 -4.60 -0.84
N PHE A 9 10.72 -4.25 -0.55
CA PHE A 9 9.67 -4.12 -1.55
C PHE A 9 10.08 -3.12 -2.64
N ARG A 10 10.48 -1.91 -2.24
CA ARG A 10 10.85 -0.83 -3.16
C ARG A 10 12.05 -1.19 -4.05
N LEU A 11 12.98 -1.99 -3.54
CA LEU A 11 14.17 -2.42 -4.26
C LEU A 11 13.98 -3.74 -5.02
N ARG A 12 12.81 -4.39 -4.89
CA ARG A 12 12.50 -5.71 -5.46
C ARG A 12 13.53 -6.77 -5.06
N GLN A 13 13.87 -6.82 -3.77
CA GLN A 13 14.91 -7.70 -3.23
C GLN A 13 14.40 -8.56 -2.07
N ASN A 14 15.20 -9.57 -1.69
CA ASN A 14 14.90 -10.50 -0.60
C ASN A 14 13.54 -11.17 -0.81
N ASP A 15 12.61 -11.00 0.13
CA ASP A 15 11.27 -11.60 0.08
C ASP A 15 10.44 -11.14 -1.14
N PHE A 16 10.87 -10.07 -1.82
CA PHE A 16 10.17 -9.49 -2.97
C PHE A 16 10.83 -9.75 -4.32
N GLU A 17 11.93 -10.51 -4.38
CA GLU A 17 12.64 -10.82 -5.64
C GLU A 17 11.77 -11.65 -6.62
N PHE A 18 10.89 -12.50 -6.08
CA PHE A 18 10.00 -13.38 -6.85
C PHE A 18 8.52 -13.13 -6.57
N TYR A 19 8.19 -11.95 -6.05
CA TYR A 19 6.80 -11.61 -5.76
C TYR A 19 6.01 -11.54 -7.07
N PRO A 20 4.91 -12.31 -7.22
CA PRO A 20 4.15 -12.34 -8.47
C PRO A 20 3.61 -10.98 -8.86
N ASP A 21 3.74 -10.64 -10.15
CA ASP A 21 3.21 -9.41 -10.74
C ASP A 21 3.64 -8.13 -9.99
N ILE A 22 4.81 -8.12 -9.34
CA ILE A 22 5.29 -6.96 -8.58
C ILE A 22 5.54 -5.74 -9.46
N GLU A 23 5.78 -5.95 -10.75
CA GLU A 23 6.00 -4.91 -11.76
C GLU A 23 4.79 -3.99 -11.93
N ILE A 24 3.57 -4.43 -11.57
CA ILE A 24 2.38 -3.57 -11.63
C ILE A 24 2.55 -2.33 -10.74
N TYR A 25 3.29 -2.45 -9.64
CA TYR A 25 3.49 -1.35 -8.69
C TYR A 25 4.41 -0.26 -9.23
N ASP A 26 5.17 -0.51 -10.29
CA ASP A 26 5.98 0.52 -10.94
C ASP A 26 5.12 1.69 -11.45
N GLU A 27 3.85 1.43 -11.78
CA GLU A 27 2.88 2.46 -12.20
C GLU A 27 2.29 3.26 -11.02
N PHE A 28 2.24 2.66 -9.82
CA PHE A 28 1.48 3.18 -8.67
C PHE A 28 2.33 3.75 -7.54
N GLU A 29 3.66 3.53 -7.55
CA GLU A 29 4.56 3.99 -6.50
C GLU A 29 5.06 5.44 -6.67
N LYS A 30 4.63 6.16 -7.71
CA LYS A 30 5.01 7.57 -7.85
C LYS A 30 4.41 8.39 -6.71
N ASP A 31 5.28 9.06 -5.94
CA ASP A 31 4.91 9.86 -4.78
C ASP A 31 4.10 9.08 -3.72
N LYS A 32 4.25 7.75 -3.69
CA LYS A 32 3.63 6.83 -2.73
C LYS A 32 4.61 5.75 -2.27
N ILE A 33 4.41 5.21 -1.08
CA ILE A 33 5.18 4.10 -0.50
C ILE A 33 4.22 2.98 -0.14
N VAL A 34 4.46 1.77 -0.63
CA VAL A 34 3.77 0.57 -0.14
C VAL A 34 4.24 0.27 1.28
N PHE A 35 3.32 0.20 2.24
CA PHE A 35 3.66 0.09 3.67
C PHE A 35 2.88 -1.01 4.41
N PHE A 36 1.86 -1.56 3.76
CA PHE A 36 0.93 -2.50 4.36
C PHE A 36 0.56 -3.58 3.34
N GLU A 37 0.79 -4.83 3.73
CA GLU A 37 0.35 -6.01 3.00
C GLU A 37 -0.99 -6.42 3.59
N ALA A 38 -2.06 -6.26 2.81
CA ALA A 38 -3.42 -6.51 3.26
C ALA A 38 -3.82 -7.99 3.11
N ASN A 39 -3.29 -8.65 2.08
CA ASN A 39 -3.30 -10.09 1.88
C ASN A 39 -2.22 -10.47 0.85
N GLU A 40 -2.18 -11.74 0.44
CA GLU A 40 -1.21 -12.30 -0.53
C GLU A 40 -1.19 -11.60 -1.91
N SER A 41 -2.17 -10.75 -2.24
CA SER A 41 -2.30 -10.12 -3.56
C SER A 41 -2.66 -8.63 -3.51
N ALA A 42 -2.88 -8.06 -2.33
CA ALA A 42 -3.30 -6.68 -2.15
C ALA A 42 -2.33 -5.93 -1.24
N LEU A 43 -1.63 -4.96 -1.82
CA LEU A 43 -0.74 -4.06 -1.09
C LEU A 43 -1.31 -2.65 -1.08
N ILE A 44 -1.11 -1.97 0.05
CA ILE A 44 -1.65 -0.65 0.32
C ILE A 44 -0.49 0.34 0.43
N SER A 45 -0.68 1.51 -0.18
CA SER A 45 0.32 2.56 -0.21
C SER A 45 -0.13 3.84 0.50
N ILE A 46 0.84 4.63 0.97
CA ILE A 46 0.65 5.94 1.57
C ILE A 46 1.35 7.01 0.72
N GLY A 47 0.64 8.10 0.42
CA GLY A 47 1.18 9.23 -0.34
C GLY A 47 2.12 10.11 0.48
N PHE A 48 3.16 10.64 -0.16
CA PHE A 48 4.14 11.57 0.44
C PHE A 48 4.42 12.83 -0.39
N GLY A 49 3.76 12.99 -1.53
CA GLY A 49 3.80 14.20 -2.35
C GLY A 49 2.95 15.34 -1.77
N SER A 50 3.08 16.54 -2.36
CA SER A 50 2.42 17.76 -1.85
C SER A 50 0.90 17.65 -1.78
N ASP A 51 0.30 16.95 -2.75
CA ASP A 51 -1.17 16.91 -2.92
C ASP A 51 -1.78 15.59 -2.42
N ASN A 52 -0.94 14.60 -2.06
CA ASN A 52 -1.38 13.29 -1.60
C ASN A 52 -0.81 12.88 -0.23
N SER A 53 -0.08 13.77 0.44
CA SER A 53 0.56 13.50 1.73
C SER A 53 -0.42 12.89 2.74
N GLY A 54 -0.09 11.68 3.20
CA GLY A 54 -0.84 10.95 4.22
C GLY A 54 -2.03 10.15 3.69
N LYS A 55 -2.51 10.39 2.46
CA LYS A 55 -3.61 9.64 1.87
C LYS A 55 -3.24 8.19 1.62
N ILE A 56 -4.20 7.28 1.75
CA ILE A 56 -4.01 5.84 1.64
C ILE A 56 -4.68 5.32 0.37
N TYR A 57 -3.97 4.47 -0.36
CA TYR A 57 -4.38 4.00 -1.67
C TYR A 57 -4.34 2.48 -1.80
N TYR A 58 -5.34 1.95 -2.50
CA TYR A 58 -5.27 0.68 -3.20
C TYR A 58 -4.97 0.98 -4.67
N TYR A 59 -3.75 0.66 -5.14
CA TYR A 59 -3.21 1.19 -6.40
C TYR A 59 -3.33 2.73 -6.49
N ASP A 60 -4.22 3.25 -7.35
CA ASP A 60 -4.51 4.68 -7.50
C ASP A 60 -5.82 5.13 -6.84
N GLU A 61 -6.62 4.20 -6.32
CA GLU A 61 -7.89 4.52 -5.66
C GLU A 61 -7.63 4.99 -4.22
N GLU A 62 -8.06 6.21 -3.88
CA GLU A 62 -8.00 6.74 -2.52
C GLU A 62 -9.03 6.02 -1.63
N ILE A 63 -8.57 5.19 -0.70
CA ILE A 63 -9.44 4.41 0.20
C ILE A 63 -9.58 5.04 1.59
N SER A 64 -8.68 5.95 1.96
CA SER A 64 -8.72 6.69 3.22
C SER A 64 -7.92 8.00 3.13
N LYS A 65 -8.38 9.04 3.85
CA LYS A 65 -7.76 10.37 3.82
C LYS A 65 -6.45 10.43 4.60
N ASN A 66 -6.27 9.53 5.55
CA ASN A 66 -5.09 9.44 6.40
C ASN A 66 -4.94 8.07 7.06
N LEU A 67 -3.78 7.85 7.70
CA LEU A 67 -3.48 6.61 8.41
C LEU A 67 -4.45 6.34 9.58
N THR A 68 -4.89 7.36 10.31
CA THR A 68 -5.83 7.20 11.43
C THR A 68 -7.17 6.64 10.93
N GLU A 69 -7.78 7.28 9.93
CA GLU A 69 -9.02 6.82 9.33
C GLU A 69 -8.88 5.40 8.73
N PHE A 70 -7.72 5.07 8.16
CA PHE A 70 -7.47 3.73 7.61
C PHE A 70 -7.46 2.67 8.71
N LEU A 71 -6.78 2.93 9.83
CA LEU A 71 -6.73 2.01 10.97
C LEU A 71 -8.09 1.88 11.67
N GLU A 72 -8.87 2.96 11.74
CA GLU A 72 -10.25 2.93 12.25
C GLU A 72 -11.13 2.04 11.36
N LYS A 73 -11.13 2.25 10.05
CA LYS A 73 -11.86 1.41 9.09
C LYS A 73 -11.47 -0.07 9.20
N LEU A 74 -10.16 -0.35 9.25
CA LEU A 74 -9.64 -1.71 9.38
C LEU A 74 -10.05 -2.37 10.70
N SER A 75 -10.15 -1.59 11.79
CA SER A 75 -10.61 -2.08 13.09
C SER A 75 -12.11 -2.35 13.12
N GLU A 76 -12.91 -1.67 12.29
CA GLU A 76 -14.36 -1.87 12.19
C GLU A 76 -14.72 -3.02 11.25
N ASP A 77 -14.03 -3.12 10.11
CA ASP A 77 -14.19 -4.13 9.07
C ASP A 77 -12.82 -4.41 8.43
N ASP A 78 -12.24 -5.57 8.74
CA ASP A 78 -10.93 -5.99 8.21
C ASP A 78 -10.98 -6.39 6.72
N THR A 79 -12.15 -6.33 6.08
CA THR A 79 -12.35 -6.64 4.66
C THR A 79 -12.76 -5.45 3.82
N PHE A 80 -12.83 -4.24 4.38
CA PHE A 80 -13.40 -3.07 3.68
C PHE A 80 -12.75 -2.77 2.31
N TYR A 81 -11.46 -3.08 2.18
CA TYR A 81 -10.67 -2.88 0.96
C TYR A 81 -10.96 -3.92 -0.13
N TYR A 82 -11.68 -5.01 0.16
CA TYR A 82 -12.11 -5.99 -0.85
C TYR A 82 -13.08 -5.40 -1.88
N ASN A 83 -13.74 -4.28 -1.53
CA ASN A 83 -14.61 -3.57 -2.46
C ASN A 83 -13.85 -2.90 -3.62
N PHE A 84 -12.51 -2.89 -3.56
CA PHE A 84 -11.64 -2.30 -4.58
C PHE A 84 -10.88 -3.35 -5.40
N LEU A 85 -11.03 -4.65 -5.08
CA LEU A 85 -10.48 -5.79 -5.85
C LEU A 85 -11.19 -5.99 -7.20
#